data_AF-A0A844ECL6-F1
#
_entry.id   AF-A0A844ECL6-F1
#
_cell.length_a   1.000
_cell.length_b   1.000
_cell.length_c   1.000
_cell.angle_alpha   90.00
_cell.angle_beta   90.00
_cell.angle_gamma   90.00
#
_symmetry.space_group_name_H-M   'P 1'
#
loop_
_entity.id
_entity.type
_entity.pdbx_description
1 polymer ?
#
loop_
_entity_poly.entity_id
_entity_poly.type
_entity_poly.pdbx_seq_one_letter_code
_entity_poly.pdbx_strand_id
1 'polypeptide(L)'
;GMKKRPIRAISVGVPNVGKSTVLNRLVNRRAAQVGNRPGVTKGQQWLKSDDKLELLDTPGILWPKFSSQEVADKLALTGAIKESVFASDDVALFGLGRLRLLNPNGLKERYHLTDADFDLSDVDLLLEITKKVGMRDDYERGSNRIIQDFRSGKIGRFTLDNPEMVEDDAQTNN
;
A
#
# COMPACT_ATOMS: atom_id res chain seq x y z
N GLY A 1 -21.35 -43.50 9.68
CA GLY A 1 -21.34 -42.50 8.59
C GLY A 1 -20.21 -41.51 8.81
N MET A 2 -19.46 -41.13 7.78
CA MET A 2 -18.39 -40.13 7.91
C MET A 2 -18.99 -38.77 8.28
N LYS A 3 -18.61 -38.22 9.44
CA LYS A 3 -18.94 -36.83 9.81
C LYS A 3 -18.37 -35.90 8.74
N LYS A 4 -19.21 -35.04 8.17
CA LYS A 4 -18.76 -33.96 7.27
C LYS A 4 -17.78 -33.08 8.06
N ARG A 5 -16.55 -32.97 7.56
CA ARG A 5 -15.52 -32.08 8.12
C ARG A 5 -15.66 -30.70 7.45
N PRO A 6 -15.50 -29.60 8.20
CA PRO A 6 -15.52 -28.28 7.61
C PRO A 6 -14.33 -28.10 6.65
N ILE A 7 -14.54 -27.34 5.58
CA ILE A 7 -13.48 -26.88 4.69
C ILE A 7 -12.58 -25.93 5.49
N ARG A 8 -11.27 -26.13 5.39
CA ARG A 8 -10.26 -25.27 6.01
C ARG A 8 -9.52 -24.50 4.93
N ALA A 9 -9.43 -23.19 5.08
CA ALA A 9 -8.61 -22.34 4.22
C ALA A 9 -7.78 -21.36 5.04
N ILE A 10 -6.71 -20.86 4.46
CA ILE A 10 -5.79 -19.90 5.06
C ILE A 10 -5.66 -18.68 4.14
N SER A 11 -5.56 -17.49 4.72
CA SER A 11 -5.20 -16.29 3.97
C SER A 11 -3.70 -16.05 4.04
N VAL A 12 -3.07 -15.73 2.91
CA VAL A 12 -1.64 -15.42 2.79
C VAL A 12 -1.49 -14.16 1.94
N GLY A 13 -0.49 -13.33 2.24
CA GLY A 13 -0.17 -12.13 1.47
C GLY A 13 0.47 -11.04 2.31
N VAL A 14 1.01 -10.01 1.66
CA VAL A 14 1.70 -8.89 2.34
C VAL A 14 0.76 -8.11 3.28
N PRO A 15 1.27 -7.30 4.21
CA PRO A 15 0.44 -6.47 5.07
C PRO A 15 -0.50 -5.54 4.27
N ASN A 16 -1.61 -5.14 4.88
CA ASN A 16 -2.58 -4.18 4.34
C ASN A 16 -3.29 -4.52 3.01
N VAL A 17 -3.08 -5.69 2.40
CA VAL A 17 -3.83 -6.13 1.21
C VAL A 17 -5.32 -6.46 1.44
N GLY A 18 -5.81 -6.32 2.68
CA GLY A 18 -7.22 -6.55 3.01
C GLY A 18 -7.61 -7.98 3.38
N LYS A 19 -6.65 -8.85 3.75
CA LYS A 19 -6.88 -10.23 4.20
C LYS A 19 -8.03 -10.35 5.21
N SER A 20 -7.90 -9.71 6.38
CA SER A 20 -8.92 -9.77 7.44
C SER A 20 -10.27 -9.17 7.03
N THR A 21 -10.27 -8.19 6.12
CA THR A 21 -11.52 -7.64 5.54
C THR A 21 -12.25 -8.67 4.70
N VAL A 22 -11.54 -9.38 3.81
CA VAL A 22 -12.13 -10.45 2.98
C VAL A 22 -12.63 -11.59 3.88
N LEU A 23 -11.83 -12.03 4.84
CA LEU A 23 -12.22 -13.10 5.75
C LEU A 23 -13.47 -12.76 6.57
N ASN A 24 -13.54 -11.54 7.13
CA ASN A 24 -14.73 -11.07 7.85
C ASN A 24 -15.99 -11.09 7.00
N ARG A 25 -15.87 -10.73 5.70
CA ARG A 25 -17.00 -10.82 4.76
C ARG A 25 -17.40 -12.27 4.50
N LEU A 26 -16.44 -13.18 4.35
CA LEU A 26 -16.71 -14.61 4.14
C LEU A 26 -17.40 -15.28 5.33
N VAL A 27 -17.09 -14.87 6.56
CA VAL A 27 -17.76 -15.38 7.78
C VAL A 27 -18.97 -14.54 8.21
N ASN A 28 -19.35 -13.53 7.42
CA ASN A 28 -20.46 -12.61 7.65
C ASN A 28 -20.48 -11.95 9.05
N ARG A 29 -19.32 -11.70 9.64
CA ARG A 29 -19.17 -11.00 10.93
C ARG A 29 -17.80 -10.34 11.07
N ARG A 30 -17.70 -9.35 11.96
CA ARG A 30 -16.45 -8.68 12.32
C ARG A 30 -15.69 -9.48 13.38
N ALA A 31 -15.08 -10.59 12.99
CA ALA A 31 -14.37 -11.48 13.90
C ALA A 31 -12.84 -11.23 13.94
N ALA A 32 -12.23 -10.85 12.82
CA ALA A 32 -10.83 -10.43 12.75
C ALA A 32 -10.69 -8.90 12.85
N GLN A 33 -9.59 -8.44 13.46
CA GLN A 33 -9.25 -7.02 13.54
C GLN A 33 -8.88 -6.48 12.15
N VAL A 34 -9.42 -5.32 11.78
CA VAL A 34 -9.13 -4.65 10.51
C VAL A 34 -8.54 -3.27 10.81
N GLY A 35 -7.48 -2.90 10.10
CA GLY A 35 -6.85 -1.59 10.19
C GLY A 35 -5.89 -1.35 9.03
N ASN A 36 -5.65 -0.08 8.72
CA ASN A 36 -4.82 0.35 7.59
C ASN A 36 -3.38 0.65 8.00
N ARG A 37 -2.79 -0.21 8.86
CA ARG A 37 -1.40 -0.10 9.31
C ARG A 37 -0.80 -1.51 9.38
N PRO A 38 0.44 -1.72 8.91
CA PRO A 38 1.03 -3.05 8.96
C PRO A 38 1.19 -3.54 10.40
N GLY A 39 0.90 -4.82 10.61
CA GLY A 39 0.98 -5.46 11.94
C GLY A 39 -0.30 -5.39 12.79
N VAL A 40 -1.45 -5.03 12.20
CA VAL A 40 -2.76 -5.12 12.87
C VAL A 40 -3.07 -6.58 13.27
N THR A 41 -2.94 -7.52 12.33
CA THR A 41 -3.05 -8.95 12.63
C THR A 41 -1.73 -9.42 13.24
N LYS A 42 -1.72 -9.66 14.56
CA LYS A 42 -0.50 -10.03 15.32
C LYS A 42 -0.29 -11.54 15.47
N GLY A 43 -1.35 -12.34 15.29
CA GLY A 43 -1.31 -13.79 15.48
C GLY A 43 -2.30 -14.49 14.57
N GLN A 44 -2.24 -15.81 14.58
CA GLN A 44 -3.14 -16.66 13.81
C GLN A 44 -4.47 -16.86 14.56
N GLN A 45 -5.60 -16.73 13.87
CA GLN A 45 -6.92 -16.94 14.45
C GLN A 45 -7.86 -17.67 13.49
N TRP A 46 -8.62 -18.62 14.02
CA TRP A 46 -9.64 -19.34 13.26
C TRP A 46 -10.99 -18.60 13.30
N LEU A 47 -11.50 -18.26 12.13
CA LEU A 47 -12.80 -17.67 11.91
C LEU A 47 -13.73 -18.77 11.38
N LYS A 48 -14.83 -19.06 12.09
CA LYS A 48 -15.76 -20.13 11.74
C LYS A 48 -17.06 -19.57 11.15
N SER A 49 -17.59 -20.23 10.13
CA SER A 49 -18.91 -20.00 9.51
C SER A 49 -19.67 -21.31 9.33
N ASP A 50 -20.84 -21.41 9.94
CA ASP A 50 -21.90 -22.44 9.76
C ASP A 50 -21.44 -23.89 9.54
N ASP A 51 -20.63 -24.45 10.46
CA ASP A 51 -20.11 -25.84 10.48
C ASP A 51 -19.47 -26.37 9.17
N LYS A 52 -19.34 -25.52 8.15
CA LYS A 52 -18.90 -25.86 6.80
C LYS A 52 -17.57 -25.22 6.47
N LEU A 53 -17.20 -24.12 7.13
CA LEU A 53 -16.01 -23.35 6.80
C LEU A 53 -15.26 -22.87 8.04
N GLU A 54 -13.96 -23.14 8.07
CA GLU A 54 -13.00 -22.57 9.01
C GLU A 54 -11.92 -21.82 8.21
N LEU A 55 -11.73 -20.53 8.48
CA LEU A 55 -10.75 -19.69 7.81
C LEU A 55 -9.68 -19.25 8.81
N LEU A 56 -8.42 -19.41 8.45
CA LEU A 56 -7.29 -18.95 9.26
C LEU A 56 -6.83 -17.57 8.78
N ASP A 57 -7.04 -16.56 9.62
CA ASP A 57 -6.45 -15.23 9.43
C ASP A 57 -5.01 -15.22 9.93
N THR A 58 -4.11 -14.66 9.13
CA THR A 58 -2.67 -14.65 9.38
C THR A 58 -2.10 -13.24 9.30
N PRO A 59 -1.02 -12.95 10.06
CA PRO A 59 -0.23 -11.74 9.85
C PRO A 59 0.22 -11.61 8.38
N GLY A 60 0.29 -10.37 7.89
CA GLY A 60 0.90 -10.14 6.59
C GLY A 60 2.40 -10.39 6.64
N ILE A 61 2.93 -11.03 5.59
CA ILE A 61 4.36 -11.39 5.51
C ILE A 61 4.99 -10.59 4.38
N LEU A 62 6.08 -9.89 4.69
CA LEU A 62 7.03 -9.36 3.72
C LEU A 62 8.26 -10.24 3.73
N TRP A 63 8.88 -10.41 2.57
CA TRP A 63 10.14 -11.12 2.44
C TRP A 63 11.31 -10.23 2.92
N PRO A 64 12.42 -10.82 3.43
CA PRO A 64 13.50 -10.03 4.05
C PRO A 64 14.30 -9.15 3.09
N LYS A 65 14.34 -9.46 1.80
CA LYS A 65 15.14 -8.76 0.77
C LYS A 65 14.31 -8.53 -0.48
N PHE A 66 14.02 -7.28 -0.83
CA PHE A 66 13.32 -6.95 -2.07
C PHE A 66 14.21 -7.19 -3.29
N SER A 67 13.60 -7.57 -4.43
CA SER A 67 14.31 -7.80 -5.70
C SER A 67 14.89 -6.50 -6.28
N SER A 68 14.22 -5.37 -6.03
CA SER A 68 14.70 -4.03 -6.41
C SER A 68 14.22 -2.95 -5.45
N GLN A 69 14.86 -1.78 -5.50
CA GLN A 69 14.41 -0.59 -4.77
C GLN A 69 13.00 -0.18 -5.20
N GLU A 70 12.68 -0.28 -6.49
CA GLU A 70 11.34 0.05 -7.00
C GLU A 70 10.23 -0.81 -6.36
N VAL A 71 10.48 -2.11 -6.13
CA VAL A 71 9.52 -2.97 -5.42
C VAL A 71 9.33 -2.50 -3.98
N ALA A 72 10.41 -2.10 -3.30
CA ALA A 72 10.35 -1.56 -1.95
C ALA A 72 9.54 -0.25 -1.92
N ASP A 73 9.78 0.67 -2.85
CA ASP A 73 9.09 1.96 -2.93
C ASP A 73 7.61 1.78 -3.24
N LYS A 74 7.24 0.86 -4.14
CA LYS A 74 5.83 0.51 -4.40
C LYS A 74 5.13 -0.04 -3.16
N LEU A 75 5.76 -0.96 -2.43
CA LEU A 75 5.22 -1.53 -1.21
C LEU A 75 5.13 -0.49 -0.08
N ALA A 76 6.09 0.43 0.01
CA ALA A 76 6.04 1.55 0.94
C ALA A 76 4.91 2.53 0.56
N LEU A 77 4.82 2.96 -0.70
CA LEU A 77 3.82 3.89 -1.19
C LEU A 77 2.39 3.35 -1.00
N THR A 78 2.18 2.06 -1.27
CA THR A 78 0.87 1.39 -1.08
C THR A 78 0.56 1.02 0.38
N GLY A 79 1.55 1.16 1.28
CA GLY A 79 1.36 0.99 2.72
C GLY A 79 1.52 -0.44 3.22
N ALA A 80 2.12 -1.34 2.45
CA ALA A 80 2.50 -2.68 2.92
C ALA A 80 3.67 -2.63 3.93
N ILE A 81 4.56 -1.63 3.81
CA ILE A 81 5.70 -1.40 4.71
C ILE A 81 5.33 -0.38 5.79
N LYS A 82 5.81 -0.57 7.02
CA LYS A 82 5.60 0.37 8.13
C LYS A 82 6.35 1.68 7.85
N GLU A 83 5.73 2.81 8.17
CA GLU A 83 6.29 4.15 7.94
C GLU A 83 7.63 4.38 8.66
N SER A 84 7.87 3.71 9.80
CA SER A 84 9.14 3.80 10.54
C SER A 84 10.31 3.05 9.90
N VAL A 85 10.11 2.41 8.74
CA VAL A 85 11.10 1.51 8.09
C VAL A 85 11.67 2.14 6.81
N PHE A 86 11.12 3.26 6.35
CA PHE A 86 11.58 3.95 5.14
C PHE A 86 11.65 5.47 5.38
N ALA A 87 12.45 6.16 4.57
CA ALA A 87 12.46 7.62 4.54
C ALA A 87 11.27 8.13 3.71
N SER A 88 10.42 8.96 4.32
CA SER A 88 9.14 9.33 3.71
C SER A 88 9.30 10.21 2.46
N ASP A 89 10.34 11.01 2.42
CA ASP A 89 10.78 11.82 1.28
C ASP A 89 11.16 10.97 0.08
N ASP A 90 11.99 9.94 0.24
CA ASP A 90 12.36 9.03 -0.87
C ASP A 90 11.11 8.40 -1.51
N VAL A 91 10.18 7.91 -0.68
CA VAL A 91 8.93 7.29 -1.17
C VAL A 91 7.98 8.32 -1.78
N ALA A 92 7.96 9.55 -1.26
CA ALA A 92 7.17 10.64 -1.83
C ALA A 92 7.73 11.09 -3.19
N LEU A 93 9.05 11.19 -3.34
CA LEU A 93 9.71 11.51 -4.61
C LEU A 93 9.43 10.43 -5.66
N PHE A 94 9.58 9.15 -5.30
CA PHE A 94 9.15 8.05 -6.16
C PHE A 94 7.67 8.18 -6.56
N GLY A 95 6.80 8.48 -5.60
CA GLY A 95 5.37 8.68 -5.83
C GLY A 95 5.06 9.84 -6.78
N LEU A 96 5.74 10.98 -6.63
CA LEU A 96 5.60 12.15 -7.51
C LEU A 96 6.00 11.81 -8.95
N GLY A 97 7.16 11.18 -9.14
CA GLY A 97 7.62 10.74 -10.46
C GLY A 97 6.59 9.84 -11.16
N ARG A 98 5.97 8.91 -10.42
CA ARG A 98 4.88 8.07 -10.95
C ARG A 98 3.61 8.85 -11.24
N LEU A 99 3.20 9.74 -10.35
CA LEU A 99 1.98 10.54 -10.50
C LEU A 99 2.06 11.49 -11.70
N ARG A 100 3.25 12.03 -12.00
CA ARG A 100 3.48 12.84 -13.20
C ARG A 100 3.17 12.09 -14.49
N LEU A 101 3.49 10.80 -14.53
CA LEU A 101 3.24 9.93 -15.68
C LEU A 101 1.80 9.42 -15.74
N LEU A 102 1.26 9.02 -14.57
CA LEU A 102 -0.03 8.32 -14.49
C LEU A 102 -1.23 9.27 -14.48
N ASN A 103 -1.12 10.42 -13.81
CA ASN A 103 -2.20 11.41 -13.73
C ASN A 103 -1.70 12.82 -13.38
N PRO A 104 -1.04 13.51 -14.34
CA PRO A 104 -0.54 14.86 -14.13
C PRO A 104 -1.66 15.83 -13.73
N ASN A 105 -2.85 15.71 -14.32
CA ASN A 105 -3.98 16.58 -14.05
C ASN A 105 -4.50 16.42 -12.62
N GLY A 106 -4.64 15.18 -12.13
CA GLY A 106 -5.05 14.93 -10.74
C GLY A 106 -4.05 15.46 -9.73
N LEU A 107 -2.74 15.40 -10.04
CA LEU A 107 -1.71 15.98 -9.18
C LEU A 107 -1.81 17.52 -9.14
N LYS A 108 -1.97 18.15 -10.31
CA LYS A 108 -2.17 19.60 -10.43
C LYS A 108 -3.40 20.09 -9.68
N GLU A 109 -4.53 19.43 -9.88
CA GLU A 109 -5.78 19.78 -9.21
C GLU A 109 -5.67 19.62 -7.69
N ARG A 110 -5.07 18.51 -7.22
CA ARG A 110 -4.98 18.20 -5.79
C ARG A 110 -4.23 19.26 -4.99
N TYR A 111 -3.16 19.81 -5.56
CA TYR A 111 -2.24 20.73 -4.89
C TYR A 111 -2.27 22.14 -5.46
N HIS A 112 -3.21 22.45 -6.37
CA HIS A 112 -3.31 23.73 -7.04
C HIS A 112 -1.97 24.15 -7.68
N LEU A 113 -1.38 23.22 -8.43
CA LEU A 113 -0.12 23.43 -9.14
C LEU A 113 -0.40 24.15 -10.46
N THR A 114 0.42 25.14 -10.75
CA THR A 114 0.49 25.79 -12.06
C THR A 114 1.31 24.94 -13.03
N ASP A 115 1.30 25.29 -14.31
CA ASP A 115 2.20 24.65 -15.29
C ASP A 115 3.67 24.88 -14.94
N ALA A 116 4.02 26.08 -14.47
CA ALA A 116 5.37 26.39 -14.02
C ALA A 116 5.81 25.55 -12.80
N ASP A 117 4.90 25.31 -11.84
CA ASP A 117 5.18 24.42 -10.70
C ASP A 117 5.45 22.99 -11.18
N PHE A 118 4.79 22.58 -12.26
CA PHE A 118 4.94 21.23 -12.81
C PHE A 118 6.22 21.06 -13.64
N ASP A 119 6.86 22.13 -14.09
CA ASP A 119 8.15 22.06 -14.78
C ASP A 119 9.34 21.94 -13.81
N LEU A 120 9.10 22.07 -12.50
CA LEU A 120 10.10 21.87 -11.45
C LEU A 120 10.63 20.44 -11.40
N SER A 121 11.81 20.26 -10.80
CA SER A 121 12.30 18.93 -10.42
C SER A 121 11.35 18.28 -9.40
N ASP A 122 11.40 16.94 -9.24
CA ASP A 122 10.55 16.28 -8.23
C ASP A 122 10.87 16.75 -6.79
N VAL A 123 12.13 17.10 -6.52
CA VAL A 123 12.56 17.68 -5.26
C VAL A 123 11.92 19.06 -5.06
N ASP A 124 12.07 19.96 -6.04
CA ASP A 124 11.53 21.31 -5.94
C ASP A 124 9.99 21.30 -5.91
N LEU A 125 9.36 20.38 -6.62
CA LEU A 125 7.92 20.17 -6.58
C LEU A 125 7.46 19.70 -5.20
N LEU A 126 8.19 18.79 -4.54
CA LEU A 126 7.91 18.38 -3.17
C LEU A 126 7.99 19.57 -2.20
N LEU A 127 9.02 20.42 -2.34
CA LEU A 127 9.17 21.64 -1.54
C LEU A 127 7.99 22.60 -1.76
N GLU A 128 7.60 22.80 -3.02
CA GLU A 128 6.50 23.68 -3.38
C GLU A 128 5.15 23.16 -2.87
N ILE A 129 4.88 21.86 -3.02
CA ILE A 129 3.68 21.22 -2.44
C ILE A 129 3.65 21.42 -0.93
N THR A 130 4.78 21.19 -0.23
CA THR A 130 4.88 21.33 1.23
C THR A 130 4.51 22.74 1.68
N LYS A 131 4.97 23.77 0.95
CA LYS A 131 4.58 25.17 1.20
C LYS A 131 3.09 25.40 0.93
N LYS A 132 2.57 24.97 -0.23
CA LYS A 132 1.16 25.16 -0.63
C LYS A 132 0.17 24.49 0.34
N VAL A 133 0.53 23.36 0.94
CA VAL A 133 -0.33 22.69 1.94
C VAL A 133 -0.15 23.23 3.37
N GLY A 134 0.57 24.35 3.54
CA GLY A 134 0.72 25.05 4.81
C GLY A 134 1.70 24.40 5.78
N MET A 135 2.58 23.51 5.31
CA MET A 135 3.57 22.81 6.12
C MET A 135 4.93 23.53 6.17
N ARG A 136 5.10 24.59 5.37
CA ARG A 136 6.33 25.41 5.32
C ARG A 136 7.54 24.54 4.98
N ASP A 137 8.47 24.40 5.92
CA ASP A 137 9.72 23.64 5.76
C ASP A 137 9.63 22.24 6.42
N ASP A 138 8.43 21.82 6.84
CA ASP A 138 8.19 20.48 7.39
C ASP A 138 8.00 19.46 6.26
N TYR A 139 9.11 19.10 5.63
CA TYR A 139 9.14 18.20 4.48
C TYR A 139 8.69 16.79 4.82
N GLU A 140 8.96 16.31 6.03
CA GLU A 140 8.49 15.00 6.46
C GLU A 140 6.95 14.94 6.48
N ARG A 141 6.28 15.98 7.01
CA ARG A 141 4.82 16.06 6.94
C ARG A 141 4.32 16.26 5.51
N GLY A 142 5.03 17.01 4.68
CA GLY A 142 4.72 17.18 3.25
C GLY A 142 4.74 15.84 2.49
N SER A 143 5.82 15.09 2.64
CA SER A 143 6.00 13.74 2.09
C SER A 143 4.90 12.79 2.55
N ASN A 144 4.64 12.74 3.86
CA ASN A 144 3.55 11.94 4.42
C ASN A 144 2.18 12.36 3.87
N ARG A 145 1.95 13.65 3.61
CA ARG A 145 0.70 14.12 3.00
C ARG A 145 0.52 13.57 1.59
N ILE A 146 1.58 13.58 0.77
CA ILE A 146 1.56 13.04 -0.59
C ILE A 146 1.27 11.54 -0.58
N ILE A 147 1.96 10.79 0.26
CA ILE A 147 1.75 9.34 0.41
C ILE A 147 0.30 9.05 0.81
N GLN A 148 -0.27 9.80 1.76
CA GLN A 148 -1.65 9.58 2.20
C GLN A 148 -2.69 10.02 1.16
N ASP A 149 -2.46 11.10 0.43
CA ASP A 149 -3.35 11.55 -0.64
C ASP A 149 -3.31 10.56 -1.83
N PHE A 150 -2.17 9.93 -2.12
CA PHE A 150 -2.06 8.79 -3.03
C PHE A 150 -2.90 7.60 -2.55
N ARG A 151 -2.64 7.11 -1.32
CA ARG A 151 -3.32 5.93 -0.75
C ARG A 151 -4.84 6.09 -0.62
N SER A 152 -5.30 7.31 -0.34
CA SER A 152 -6.74 7.61 -0.23
C SER A 152 -7.43 7.82 -1.58
N GLY A 153 -6.68 7.77 -2.69
CA GLY A 153 -7.20 7.93 -4.03
C GLY A 153 -7.59 9.36 -4.40
N LYS A 154 -7.18 10.36 -3.60
CA LYS A 154 -7.51 11.77 -3.84
C LYS A 154 -6.80 12.36 -5.06
N ILE A 155 -5.73 11.73 -5.51
CA ILE A 155 -5.00 12.08 -6.73
C ILE A 155 -5.48 11.21 -7.92
N GLY A 156 -6.31 10.20 -7.66
CA GLY A 156 -6.79 9.22 -8.65
C GLY A 156 -6.58 7.78 -8.19
N ARG A 157 -6.95 6.81 -9.04
CA ARG A 157 -6.77 5.38 -8.80
C ARG A 157 -5.84 4.80 -9.84
N PHE A 158 -4.86 4.01 -9.40
CA PHE A 158 -3.74 3.59 -10.25
C PHE A 158 -3.35 2.14 -10.01
N THR A 159 -2.74 1.55 -11.02
CA THR A 159 -1.96 0.33 -10.93
C THR A 159 -0.50 0.70 -11.16
N LEU A 160 0.38 0.40 -10.20
CA LEU A 160 1.80 0.75 -10.28
C LEU A 160 2.64 -0.27 -11.07
N ASP A 161 2.08 -1.47 -11.28
CA ASP A 161 2.71 -2.55 -12.01
C ASP A 161 2.07 -2.71 -13.39
N ASN A 162 2.91 -2.88 -14.42
CA ASN A 162 2.47 -3.27 -15.75
C ASN A 162 2.73 -4.77 -15.93
N PRO A 163 1.71 -5.61 -16.13
CA PRO A 163 1.89 -7.05 -16.29
C PRO A 163 2.78 -7.44 -17.47
N GLU A 164 2.92 -6.58 -18.47
CA GLU A 164 3.80 -6.82 -19.63
C GLU A 164 5.29 -6.52 -19.33
N MET A 165 5.58 -5.85 -18.21
CA MET A 165 6.94 -5.44 -17.82
C MET A 165 7.44 -6.17 -16.56
N VAL A 166 6.70 -7.15 -16.07
CA VAL A 166 7.18 -8.00 -14.96
C VAL A 166 8.22 -8.95 -15.54
N GLU A 167 9.50 -8.64 -15.34
CA GLU A 167 10.56 -9.63 -15.54
C GLU A 167 10.31 -10.79 -14.57
N ASP A 168 10.44 -12.02 -15.07
CA ASP A 168 10.27 -13.23 -14.27
C ASP A 168 11.39 -13.28 -13.20
N ASP A 169 11.12 -12.73 -12.02
CA ASP A 169 11.98 -12.77 -10.82
C ASP A 169 12.23 -14.22 -10.31
N ALA A 170 11.73 -15.24 -11.01
CA ALA A 170 11.80 -16.65 -10.65
C ALA A 170 13.19 -17.30 -10.83
N GLN A 171 14.21 -16.59 -11.30
CA GLN A 171 15.52 -17.19 -11.61
C GLN A 171 16.66 -16.93 -10.59
N THR A 172 16.47 -16.12 -9.54
CA THR A 172 17.61 -15.72 -8.68
C THR A 172 17.78 -16.46 -7.35
N ASN A 173 17.02 -17.53 -7.09
CA ASN A 173 17.23 -18.36 -5.90
C ASN A 173 17.38 -19.85 -6.27
N ASN A 174 18.55 -20.22 -6.78
CA ASN A 174 19.10 -21.58 -6.76
C ASN A 174 20.53 -21.53 -6.22
#